data_AF-A0A1W2D491-F1
#
_entry.id   AF-A0A1W2D491-F1
#
_cell.length_a   1.000
_cell.length_b   1.000
_cell.length_c   1.000
_cell.angle_alpha   90.00
_cell.angle_beta   90.00
_cell.angle_gamma   90.00
#
_symmetry.space_group_name_H-M   'P 1'
#
loop_
_entity.id
_entity.type
_entity.pdbx_description
1 polymer ?
#
loop_
_entity_poly.entity_id
_entity_poly.type
_entity_poly.pdbx_seq_one_letter_code
_entity_poly.pdbx_strand_id
1 'polypeptide(L)'
;MPFGKPRNAANARVGILATISGLALPLALAVGPSHALDRPRDVGRMTLFPQRNAETLEYCADLATDLRRHEQGIELAQVSTPPKLETESEEQLAAELSDLLQACSYDGSAIKVSARSLGGASSSDGAAVVKAIMRFTGLPQNFKVIEGPVPNAAALIIRGPEGLPQRVIAYNVGFMDRVRQATENNDWASISIMAHEIGHHLSGHTLMPGGSQPPIELEADKFSGFVLQKMGAQLQDAQKAISTLVPEGDGPTHPGRGKRLVAISQGWTESCEQAGQNCDGVAVETARTEPSTQASPATPAPASPSPPAEQNTAALPTLSPSPAADGGDQPAPIVRAGQIDRLPVPDPEATPAKFDRFVYDEIGILDPAAKENLSRLSFDFAAEHNVEIVTIFAESLHGLSVEDYAYQMLRQLRVGKMDVGNGAVIVVAPNENVGGYALGTGLHVAMGEQASEIQSGLETHLMLAKVNAKNAASADLVFTAVESLMEEAALYDWAVRFQSFDELLAKDAADTQALNQSGGSYDPRNDAVRQKLLRIAARVTTHTPQRGGNAPYVEEGTERLVGPAMQVEMPGGRIAMVYVHDRIQQLMTADLREGQAYSMIVREIFFSGDTPQLALVSYDLIGP
;
A
#
# COMPACT_ATOMS: atom_id res chain seq x y z
N MET A 1 52.83 -12.08 -6.00
CA MET A 1 53.02 -13.28 -5.14
C MET A 1 53.51 -12.81 -3.78
N PRO A 2 53.18 -13.47 -2.65
CA PRO A 2 52.49 -14.76 -2.49
C PRO A 2 51.05 -14.59 -1.95
N PHE A 3 50.04 -15.30 -2.48
CA PHE A 3 49.63 -16.71 -2.25
C PHE A 3 49.07 -17.02 -0.85
N GLY A 4 47.75 -17.27 -0.80
CA GLY A 4 47.07 -18.01 0.26
C GLY A 4 45.76 -18.59 -0.29
N LYS A 5 45.74 -19.91 -0.56
CA LYS A 5 44.61 -20.69 -1.09
C LYS A 5 43.52 -20.97 -0.01
N PRO A 6 42.29 -21.29 -0.43
CA PRO A 6 41.14 -21.55 0.45
C PRO A 6 41.09 -23.01 0.95
N ARG A 7 40.41 -23.23 2.08
CA ARG A 7 40.06 -24.57 2.60
C ARG A 7 38.55 -24.82 2.46
N ASN A 8 38.20 -25.79 1.61
CA ASN A 8 36.88 -26.42 1.57
C ASN A 8 36.73 -27.43 2.72
N ALA A 9 35.53 -27.49 3.30
CA ALA A 9 35.05 -28.64 4.06
C ALA A 9 33.80 -29.22 3.35
N ALA A 10 33.84 -30.55 3.18
CA ALA A 10 32.88 -31.34 2.43
C ALA A 10 31.63 -31.65 3.25
N ASN A 11 30.46 -31.69 2.60
CA ASN A 11 29.26 -32.36 3.13
C ASN A 11 28.90 -33.56 2.25
N ALA A 12 28.74 -34.70 2.92
CA ALA A 12 28.37 -35.99 2.35
C ALA A 12 26.85 -36.13 2.24
N ARG A 13 26.40 -36.73 1.14
CA ARG A 13 25.02 -37.17 0.86
C ARG A 13 24.65 -38.43 1.64
N VAL A 14 23.38 -38.53 2.06
CA VAL A 14 22.59 -39.78 2.01
C VAL A 14 21.14 -39.40 1.68
N GLY A 15 20.56 -40.01 0.66
CA GLY A 15 19.14 -39.90 0.30
C GLY A 15 18.41 -41.21 0.53
N ILE A 16 17.06 -41.17 0.61
CA ILE A 16 16.18 -42.32 0.42
C ILE A 16 14.90 -41.86 -0.31
N LEU A 17 14.63 -42.53 -1.44
CA LEU A 17 13.38 -42.53 -2.21
C LEU A 17 12.32 -43.41 -1.52
N ALA A 18 11.03 -43.06 -1.68
CA ALA A 18 9.98 -44.06 -1.89
C ALA A 18 8.77 -43.46 -2.62
N THR A 19 8.55 -43.95 -3.83
CA THR A 19 7.33 -43.86 -4.66
C THR A 19 6.30 -44.92 -4.22
N ILE A 20 5.01 -44.69 -4.47
CA ILE A 20 4.03 -45.71 -4.93
C ILE A 20 2.82 -45.00 -5.57
N SER A 21 2.40 -45.54 -6.71
CA SER A 21 1.34 -45.10 -7.63
C SER A 21 -0.04 -45.68 -7.30
N GLY A 22 -1.11 -45.05 -7.83
CA GLY A 22 -2.03 -45.80 -8.72
C GLY A 22 -3.56 -45.69 -8.53
N LEU A 23 -4.20 -45.12 -9.57
CA LEU A 23 -5.40 -45.57 -10.31
C LEU A 23 -6.87 -45.39 -9.80
N ALA A 24 -7.58 -44.54 -10.58
CA ALA A 24 -8.73 -44.85 -11.48
C ALA A 24 -10.23 -44.67 -11.06
N LEU A 25 -10.90 -43.87 -11.93
CA LEU A 25 -12.32 -43.62 -12.28
C LEU A 25 -13.14 -44.89 -12.65
N PRO A 26 -14.41 -44.82 -13.18
CA PRO A 26 -15.54 -43.86 -13.11
C PRO A 26 -16.93 -44.55 -12.97
N LEU A 27 -18.07 -43.81 -12.91
CA LEU A 27 -19.30 -44.20 -13.64
C LEU A 27 -20.33 -43.05 -13.78
N ALA A 28 -20.93 -42.96 -14.96
CA ALA A 28 -21.98 -42.03 -15.39
C ALA A 28 -23.38 -42.63 -15.27
N LEU A 29 -24.44 -41.80 -15.33
CA LEU A 29 -25.68 -42.09 -16.08
C LEU A 29 -26.61 -40.86 -16.18
N ALA A 30 -27.24 -40.75 -17.35
CA ALA A 30 -28.05 -39.65 -17.86
C ALA A 30 -29.58 -39.85 -17.62
N VAL A 31 -30.39 -38.84 -18.00
CA VAL A 31 -31.61 -38.91 -18.87
C VAL A 31 -32.51 -37.65 -18.67
N GLY A 32 -32.90 -36.96 -19.76
CA GLY A 32 -33.90 -35.85 -19.80
C GLY A 32 -35.34 -36.35 -20.05
N PRO A 33 -36.24 -35.70 -20.84
CA PRO A 33 -36.46 -34.28 -21.21
C PRO A 33 -37.97 -33.85 -21.13
N SER A 34 -38.34 -32.66 -21.68
CA SER A 34 -39.66 -32.25 -22.32
C SER A 34 -40.29 -30.95 -21.76
N HIS A 35 -40.37 -29.85 -22.56
CA HIS A 35 -41.54 -29.31 -23.33
C HIS A 35 -42.68 -28.70 -22.47
N ALA A 36 -43.39 -27.59 -22.75
CA ALA A 36 -43.40 -26.50 -23.75
C ALA A 36 -44.54 -25.50 -23.38
N LEU A 37 -44.66 -24.35 -24.09
CA LEU A 37 -45.85 -23.46 -24.28
C LEU A 37 -46.25 -22.51 -23.13
N ASP A 38 -46.85 -21.33 -23.29
CA ASP A 38 -47.04 -20.31 -24.35
C ASP A 38 -47.67 -19.07 -23.64
N ARG A 39 -47.65 -17.91 -24.30
CA ARG A 39 -47.98 -16.51 -23.92
C ARG A 39 -49.44 -16.20 -23.45
N PRO A 40 -49.94 -14.94 -23.46
CA PRO A 40 -49.62 -13.69 -22.70
C PRO A 40 -50.90 -13.04 -22.07
N ARG A 41 -50.78 -11.90 -21.36
CA ARG A 41 -51.73 -10.75 -21.46
C ARG A 41 -51.34 -9.53 -20.60
N ASP A 42 -51.29 -8.38 -21.28
CA ASP A 42 -51.41 -7.00 -20.79
C ASP A 42 -52.58 -6.78 -19.82
N VAL A 43 -52.42 -5.86 -18.84
CA VAL A 43 -53.27 -4.64 -18.65
C VAL A 43 -52.53 -3.60 -17.76
N GLY A 44 -52.19 -2.43 -18.34
CA GLY A 44 -52.59 -1.09 -17.86
C GLY A 44 -52.10 -0.51 -16.50
N ARG A 45 -50.99 0.23 -16.56
CA ARG A 45 -50.84 1.70 -16.29
C ARG A 45 -51.60 2.34 -15.10
N MET A 46 -50.85 2.87 -14.12
CA MET A 46 -51.05 4.23 -13.60
C MET A 46 -49.75 4.76 -12.94
N THR A 47 -49.27 5.88 -13.48
CA THR A 47 -48.04 6.61 -13.18
C THR A 47 -48.20 7.62 -12.05
N LEU A 48 -47.22 7.71 -11.13
CA LEU A 48 -46.91 8.92 -10.35
C LEU A 48 -45.38 9.04 -10.15
N PHE A 49 -44.72 9.81 -11.01
CA PHE A 49 -43.37 10.36 -10.78
C PHE A 49 -43.41 11.85 -11.15
N PRO A 50 -42.86 12.77 -10.33
CA PRO A 50 -42.51 14.10 -10.82
C PRO A 50 -41.27 13.98 -11.73
N GLN A 51 -41.27 14.78 -12.79
CA GLN A 51 -40.29 14.72 -13.86
C GLN A 51 -38.88 15.10 -13.38
N ARG A 52 -37.87 14.38 -13.89
CA ARG A 52 -36.46 14.80 -13.89
C ARG A 52 -36.34 16.06 -14.74
N ASN A 53 -35.66 17.08 -14.21
CA ASN A 53 -35.38 18.32 -14.92
C ASN A 53 -34.23 18.08 -15.90
N ALA A 54 -34.33 18.61 -17.13
CA ALA A 54 -33.34 18.42 -18.19
C ALA A 54 -31.95 19.00 -17.85
N GLU A 55 -31.87 19.99 -16.96
CA GLU A 55 -30.63 20.62 -16.51
C GLU A 55 -29.70 19.69 -15.70
N THR A 56 -30.26 18.69 -14.99
CA THR A 56 -29.47 17.72 -14.21
C THR A 56 -28.83 16.64 -15.10
N LEU A 57 -29.42 16.36 -16.27
CA LEU A 57 -28.89 15.41 -17.25
C LEU A 57 -27.80 16.02 -18.13
N GLU A 58 -27.87 17.32 -18.41
CA GLU A 58 -26.86 18.07 -19.18
C GLU A 58 -25.58 18.30 -18.35
N TYR A 59 -25.72 18.54 -17.03
CA TYR A 59 -24.58 18.72 -16.12
C TYR A 59 -23.82 17.42 -15.80
N CYS A 60 -24.52 16.29 -15.63
CA CYS A 60 -23.88 14.97 -15.52
C CYS A 60 -23.23 14.53 -16.84
N ALA A 61 -23.79 14.97 -17.98
CA ALA A 61 -23.15 14.79 -19.26
C ALA A 61 -21.85 15.61 -19.35
N ASP A 62 -21.79 16.84 -18.83
CA ASP A 62 -20.56 17.65 -18.84
C ASP A 62 -19.46 17.12 -17.92
N LEU A 63 -19.75 16.61 -16.71
CA LEU A 63 -18.74 15.96 -15.86
C LEU A 63 -18.20 14.67 -16.51
N ALA A 64 -19.08 13.84 -17.07
CA ALA A 64 -18.68 12.67 -17.83
C ALA A 64 -18.02 13.04 -19.17
N THR A 65 -18.29 14.22 -19.74
CA THR A 65 -17.71 14.69 -21.00
C THR A 65 -16.39 15.39 -20.78
N ASP A 66 -16.14 16.05 -19.65
CA ASP A 66 -14.83 16.54 -19.28
C ASP A 66 -13.90 15.37 -18.91
N LEU A 67 -14.41 14.37 -18.17
CA LEU A 67 -13.71 13.10 -17.97
C LEU A 67 -13.42 12.38 -19.32
N ARG A 68 -14.37 12.35 -20.27
CA ARG A 68 -14.18 11.76 -21.63
C ARG A 68 -13.33 12.62 -22.59
N ARG A 69 -13.36 13.96 -22.50
CA ARG A 69 -12.56 14.87 -23.34
C ARG A 69 -11.09 14.80 -22.96
N HIS A 70 -10.79 14.56 -21.68
CA HIS A 70 -9.44 14.29 -21.21
C HIS A 70 -8.88 12.96 -21.72
N GLU A 71 -9.72 11.93 -21.92
CA GLU A 71 -9.34 10.65 -22.56
C GLU A 71 -9.16 10.78 -24.08
N GLN A 72 -10.06 11.48 -24.79
CA GLN A 72 -9.99 11.64 -26.25
C GLN A 72 -8.90 12.63 -26.72
N GLY A 73 -8.39 13.49 -25.82
CA GLY A 73 -7.25 14.36 -26.10
C GLY A 73 -5.91 13.62 -26.29
N ILE A 74 -5.87 12.32 -26.02
CA ILE A 74 -4.68 11.46 -26.19
C ILE A 74 -4.70 10.72 -27.55
N GLU A 75 -5.86 10.60 -28.20
CA GLU A 75 -6.01 9.75 -29.41
C GLU A 75 -5.92 10.48 -30.76
N LEU A 76 -5.81 11.82 -30.78
CA LEU A 76 -5.69 12.62 -32.02
C LEU A 76 -4.45 13.52 -32.02
N ALA A 77 -3.26 12.91 -32.00
CA ALA A 77 -2.05 13.51 -32.52
C ALA A 77 -1.52 12.71 -33.73
N GLN A 78 -2.36 12.55 -34.75
CA GLN A 78 -1.85 12.24 -36.10
C GLN A 78 -1.43 13.53 -36.80
N VAL A 79 -0.15 13.52 -37.19
CA VAL A 79 0.59 14.45 -38.04
C VAL A 79 -0.29 15.42 -38.86
N SER A 80 -0.34 16.68 -38.44
CA SER A 80 -0.34 17.80 -39.38
C SER A 80 0.34 19.01 -38.74
N THR A 81 1.15 19.70 -39.54
CA THR A 81 2.13 20.75 -39.22
C THR A 81 1.80 21.66 -38.01
N PRO A 82 2.75 21.90 -37.09
CA PRO A 82 2.49 22.63 -35.86
C PRO A 82 2.29 24.13 -36.10
N PRO A 83 1.38 24.80 -35.37
CA PRO A 83 1.47 26.24 -35.18
C PRO A 83 2.70 26.54 -34.31
N LYS A 84 3.35 27.67 -34.60
CA LYS A 84 4.59 28.11 -33.95
C LYS A 84 4.31 28.47 -32.48
N LEU A 85 4.41 27.49 -31.57
CA LEU A 85 4.50 27.73 -30.13
C LEU A 85 5.92 28.18 -29.78
N GLU A 86 5.99 29.17 -28.89
CA GLU A 86 7.22 29.64 -28.29
C GLU A 86 7.88 28.47 -27.54
N THR A 87 9.16 28.25 -27.83
CA THR A 87 9.95 27.13 -27.30
C THR A 87 10.27 27.37 -25.83
N GLU A 88 9.49 26.79 -24.93
CA GLU A 88 9.97 26.41 -23.60
C GLU A 88 11.08 25.36 -23.78
N SER A 89 12.22 25.54 -23.11
CA SER A 89 13.38 24.65 -23.33
C SER A 89 13.14 23.27 -22.72
N GLU A 90 13.68 22.21 -23.33
CA GLU A 90 13.62 20.85 -22.80
C GLU A 90 14.17 20.76 -21.36
N GLU A 91 15.10 21.64 -20.97
CA GLU A 91 15.59 21.79 -19.60
C GLU A 91 14.55 22.36 -18.62
N GLN A 92 13.71 23.31 -19.05
CA GLN A 92 12.62 23.84 -18.22
C GLN A 92 11.52 22.79 -18.06
N LEU A 93 11.20 22.07 -19.13
CA LEU A 93 10.23 20.97 -19.07
C LEU A 93 10.74 19.82 -18.20
N ALA A 94 12.02 19.46 -18.29
CA ALA A 94 12.65 18.45 -17.45
C ALA A 94 12.77 18.91 -15.98
N ALA A 95 13.01 20.20 -15.72
CA ALA A 95 12.99 20.76 -14.38
C ALA A 95 11.57 20.78 -13.78
N GLU A 96 10.54 21.11 -14.56
CA GLU A 96 9.14 21.10 -14.11
C GLU A 96 8.59 19.67 -13.91
N LEU A 97 9.02 18.71 -14.75
CA LEU A 97 8.73 17.28 -14.58
C LEU A 97 9.50 16.68 -13.40
N SER A 98 10.70 17.19 -13.11
CA SER A 98 11.52 16.86 -11.92
C SER A 98 10.94 17.48 -10.63
N ASP A 99 10.21 18.58 -10.74
CA ASP A 99 9.53 19.24 -9.62
C ASP A 99 8.26 18.50 -9.18
N LEU A 100 7.59 17.76 -10.07
CA LEU A 100 6.51 16.81 -9.77
C LEU A 100 7.05 15.41 -9.48
N LEU A 101 7.49 15.19 -8.25
CA LEU A 101 7.96 13.87 -7.85
C LEU A 101 6.75 12.96 -7.59
N GLN A 102 6.34 12.17 -8.57
CA GLN A 102 5.31 11.12 -8.40
C GLN A 102 3.91 11.66 -8.07
N ALA A 103 2.93 11.32 -8.89
CA ALA A 103 1.57 11.82 -8.77
C ALA A 103 0.57 10.71 -9.04
N CYS A 104 -0.32 10.42 -8.10
CA CYS A 104 -1.49 9.56 -8.33
C CYS A 104 -2.71 10.47 -8.44
N SER A 105 -3.64 10.16 -9.35
CA SER A 105 -4.83 10.99 -9.59
C SER A 105 -6.08 10.14 -9.39
N TYR A 106 -7.01 10.61 -8.57
CA TYR A 106 -8.21 9.87 -8.18
C TYR A 106 -9.06 9.33 -9.37
N ASP A 107 -9.18 10.13 -10.43
CA ASP A 107 -9.94 9.81 -11.65
C ASP A 107 -9.07 9.31 -12.81
N GLY A 108 -7.76 9.25 -12.62
CA GLY A 108 -6.80 8.80 -13.62
C GLY A 108 -6.33 9.79 -14.67
N SER A 109 -6.65 11.06 -14.51
CA SER A 109 -6.03 12.10 -15.32
C SER A 109 -4.53 12.28 -15.03
N ALA A 110 -3.73 12.50 -16.07
CA ALA A 110 -2.32 12.84 -15.91
C ALA A 110 -2.18 14.23 -15.25
N ILE A 111 -1.51 14.28 -14.10
CA ILE A 111 -1.33 15.53 -13.34
C ILE A 111 -0.11 16.28 -13.88
N LYS A 112 -0.35 17.44 -14.49
CA LYS A 112 0.70 18.42 -14.86
C LYS A 112 0.58 19.64 -13.94
N VAL A 113 1.18 19.60 -12.75
CA VAL A 113 1.11 20.70 -11.77
C VAL A 113 2.48 21.03 -11.19
N SER A 114 3.11 22.15 -11.54
CA SER A 114 4.43 22.48 -10.99
C SER A 114 4.42 22.54 -9.45
N ALA A 115 5.46 22.02 -8.78
CA ALA A 115 5.56 22.10 -7.30
C ALA A 115 5.51 23.55 -6.77
N ARG A 116 5.92 24.52 -7.60
CA ARG A 116 5.83 25.96 -7.30
C ARG A 116 4.38 26.45 -7.22
N SER A 117 3.47 25.86 -7.98
CA SER A 117 2.02 26.15 -7.95
C SER A 117 1.30 25.50 -6.77
N LEU A 118 1.92 24.51 -6.13
CA LEU A 118 1.41 23.79 -4.95
C LEU A 118 1.85 24.43 -3.62
N GLY A 119 2.53 25.58 -3.67
CA GLY A 119 2.90 26.38 -2.48
C GLY A 119 1.73 27.13 -1.81
N GLY A 120 0.49 26.72 -2.06
CA GLY A 120 -0.72 27.29 -1.46
C GLY A 120 -0.84 27.03 0.04
N ALA A 121 -1.64 27.83 0.73
CA ALA A 121 -1.90 27.67 2.16
C ALA A 121 -2.61 26.32 2.46
N SER A 122 -2.28 25.69 3.59
CA SER A 122 -3.06 24.56 4.11
C SER A 122 -4.50 25.02 4.31
N SER A 123 -5.45 24.36 3.65
CA SER A 123 -6.86 24.60 3.89
C SER A 123 -7.27 23.99 5.23
N SER A 124 -8.07 24.72 6.01
CA SER A 124 -8.57 24.22 7.30
C SER A 124 -9.46 22.99 7.13
N ASP A 125 -10.25 22.97 6.06
CA ASP A 125 -11.33 21.99 5.89
C ASP A 125 -10.79 20.65 5.38
N GLY A 126 -9.91 20.66 4.38
CA GLY A 126 -9.25 19.45 3.90
C GLY A 126 -8.35 18.82 4.97
N ALA A 127 -7.59 19.64 5.69
CA ALA A 127 -6.78 19.18 6.81
C ALA A 127 -7.64 18.59 7.94
N ALA A 128 -8.81 19.17 8.24
CA ALA A 128 -9.74 18.63 9.23
C ALA A 128 -10.31 17.25 8.82
N VAL A 129 -10.69 17.07 7.56
CA VAL A 129 -11.16 15.78 7.04
C VAL A 129 -10.07 14.71 7.12
N VAL A 130 -8.85 15.02 6.68
CA VAL A 130 -7.72 14.08 6.77
C VAL A 130 -7.41 13.74 8.23
N LYS A 131 -7.37 14.74 9.13
CA LYS A 131 -7.17 14.51 10.56
C LYS A 131 -8.29 13.63 11.15
N ALA A 132 -9.52 13.79 10.69
CA ALA A 132 -10.64 12.95 11.11
C ALA A 132 -10.48 11.50 10.62
N ILE A 133 -10.06 11.27 9.38
CA ILE A 133 -9.79 9.93 8.83
C ILE A 133 -8.64 9.27 9.60
N MET A 134 -7.51 9.98 9.76
CA MET A 134 -6.30 9.47 10.42
C MET A 134 -6.54 9.01 11.87
N ARG A 135 -7.54 9.57 12.58
CA ARG A 135 -7.94 9.10 13.91
C ARG A 135 -8.41 7.64 13.93
N PHE A 136 -8.89 7.12 12.80
CA PHE A 136 -9.40 5.75 12.69
C PHE A 136 -8.41 4.78 12.04
N THR A 137 -7.25 5.28 11.58
CA THR A 137 -6.22 4.44 10.96
C THR A 137 -5.23 3.87 11.97
N GLY A 138 -5.06 4.48 13.14
CA GLY A 138 -4.05 4.06 14.12
C GLY A 138 -2.60 4.21 13.63
N LEU A 139 -2.38 5.04 12.60
CA LEU A 139 -1.10 5.25 11.94
C LEU A 139 -0.67 6.72 12.00
N PRO A 140 0.64 6.99 12.06
CA PRO A 140 1.13 8.35 12.02
C PRO A 140 0.98 8.96 10.62
N GLN A 141 0.43 10.17 10.54
CA GLN A 141 0.41 10.97 9.31
C GLN A 141 1.81 11.57 9.07
N ASN A 142 2.41 11.27 7.91
CA ASN A 142 3.70 11.80 7.47
C ASN A 142 3.62 12.62 6.17
N PHE A 143 2.43 13.14 5.86
CA PHE A 143 2.14 13.94 4.66
C PHE A 143 1.38 15.22 5.02
N LYS A 144 1.50 16.26 4.19
CA LYS A 144 0.73 17.50 4.32
C LYS A 144 -0.52 17.47 3.45
N VAL A 145 -1.51 18.29 3.78
CA VAL A 145 -2.69 18.48 2.93
C VAL A 145 -2.66 19.90 2.40
N ILE A 146 -2.80 20.06 1.09
CA ILE A 146 -2.80 21.36 0.45
C ILE A 146 -4.00 21.47 -0.48
N GLU A 147 -4.59 22.65 -0.50
CA GLU A 147 -5.47 23.04 -1.58
C GLU A 147 -4.62 23.56 -2.74
N GLY A 148 -4.89 23.10 -3.95
CA GLY A 148 -4.07 23.47 -5.10
C GLY A 148 -4.73 23.22 -6.45
N PRO A 149 -4.13 23.73 -7.53
CA PRO A 149 -4.67 23.64 -8.89
C PRO A 149 -4.41 22.24 -9.52
N VAL A 150 -4.74 21.18 -8.80
CA VAL A 150 -4.83 19.82 -9.34
C VAL A 150 -6.20 19.64 -10.02
N PRO A 151 -6.34 18.74 -11.01
CA PRO A 151 -7.63 18.48 -11.65
C PRO A 151 -8.67 17.91 -10.66
N ASN A 152 -8.21 17.18 -9.65
CA ASN A 152 -9.03 16.42 -8.71
C ASN A 152 -8.44 16.36 -7.29
N ALA A 153 -8.21 15.17 -6.73
CA ALA A 153 -7.41 14.93 -5.53
C ALA A 153 -6.26 13.97 -5.88
N ALA A 154 -5.11 14.17 -5.24
CA ALA A 154 -3.88 13.52 -5.63
C ALA A 154 -2.87 13.37 -4.49
N ALA A 155 -2.37 12.15 -4.31
CA ALA A 155 -1.18 11.86 -3.52
C ALA A 155 0.09 12.15 -4.35
N LEU A 156 0.87 13.13 -3.89
CA LEU A 156 2.06 13.66 -4.56
C LEU A 156 3.29 13.61 -3.64
N ILE A 157 4.49 13.45 -4.21
CA ILE A 157 5.73 13.88 -3.56
C ILE A 157 6.20 15.16 -4.25
N ILE A 158 6.64 16.16 -3.49
CA ILE A 158 7.15 17.42 -4.03
C ILE A 158 8.53 17.71 -3.44
N ARG A 159 9.35 18.47 -4.17
CA ARG A 159 10.63 18.93 -3.63
C ARG A 159 10.38 20.00 -2.57
N GLY A 160 10.76 19.71 -1.33
CA GLY A 160 10.61 20.60 -0.18
C GLY A 160 11.69 21.70 -0.10
N PRO A 161 11.60 22.61 0.89
CA PRO A 161 12.46 23.79 1.02
C PRO A 161 13.97 23.47 1.13
N GLU A 162 14.32 22.30 1.64
CA GLU A 162 15.71 21.83 1.80
C GLU A 162 16.13 20.84 0.69
N GLY A 163 15.36 20.77 -0.41
CA GLY A 163 15.55 19.77 -1.46
C GLY A 163 15.08 18.36 -1.08
N LEU A 164 14.53 18.18 0.13
CA LEU A 164 14.01 16.91 0.61
C LEU A 164 12.64 16.59 0.01
N PRO A 165 12.38 15.34 -0.40
CA PRO A 165 11.05 14.93 -0.83
C PRO A 165 10.02 15.11 0.30
N GLN A 166 8.90 15.78 0.00
CA GLN A 166 7.79 16.03 0.92
C GLN A 166 6.51 15.39 0.39
N ARG A 167 5.88 14.52 1.18
CA ARG A 167 4.59 13.89 0.83
C ARG A 167 3.44 14.86 1.04
N VAL A 168 2.54 14.94 0.06
CA VAL A 168 1.44 15.89 0.03
C VAL A 168 0.19 15.26 -0.58
N ILE A 169 -0.96 15.48 0.04
CA ILE A 169 -2.27 15.31 -0.61
C ILE A 169 -2.69 16.67 -1.12
N ALA A 170 -2.71 16.84 -2.44
CA ALA A 170 -3.22 18.04 -3.10
C ALA A 170 -4.66 17.79 -3.55
N TYR A 171 -5.55 18.74 -3.31
CA TYR A 171 -6.94 18.61 -3.76
C TYR A 171 -7.53 19.94 -4.27
N ASN A 172 -8.51 19.81 -5.15
CA ASN A 172 -9.24 20.91 -5.76
C ASN A 172 -10.63 21.05 -5.12
N VAL A 173 -10.89 22.19 -4.46
CA VAL A 173 -12.18 22.45 -3.79
C VAL A 173 -13.35 22.41 -4.77
N GLY A 174 -13.20 23.01 -5.95
CA GLY A 174 -14.26 23.02 -6.96
C GLY A 174 -14.58 21.61 -7.49
N PHE A 175 -13.58 20.73 -7.59
CA PHE A 175 -13.81 19.31 -7.87
C PHE A 175 -14.59 18.64 -6.74
N MET A 176 -14.18 18.83 -5.48
CA MET A 176 -14.88 18.25 -4.33
C MET A 176 -16.34 18.71 -4.24
N ASP A 177 -16.63 19.97 -4.59
CA ASP A 177 -18.00 20.47 -4.65
C ASP A 177 -18.83 19.83 -5.78
N ARG A 178 -18.22 19.61 -6.95
CA ARG A 178 -18.88 18.86 -8.04
C ARG A 178 -19.16 17.41 -7.64
N VAL A 179 -18.24 16.77 -6.92
CA VAL A 179 -18.47 15.41 -6.37
C VAL A 179 -19.70 15.40 -5.47
N ARG A 180 -19.78 16.32 -4.49
CA ARG A 180 -20.94 16.41 -3.59
C ARG A 180 -22.25 16.59 -4.36
N GLN A 181 -22.26 17.47 -5.36
CA GLN A 181 -23.46 17.69 -6.19
C GLN A 181 -23.86 16.43 -6.97
N ALA A 182 -22.88 15.74 -7.58
CA ALA A 182 -23.12 14.53 -8.36
C ALA A 182 -23.59 13.35 -7.49
N THR A 183 -23.17 13.29 -6.22
CA THR A 183 -23.48 12.19 -5.30
C THR A 183 -24.69 12.45 -4.40
N GLU A 184 -25.58 13.37 -4.77
CA GLU A 184 -26.79 13.73 -4.02
C GLU A 184 -26.47 14.30 -2.61
N ASN A 185 -25.37 15.05 -2.50
CA ASN A 185 -24.82 15.60 -1.25
C ASN A 185 -24.44 14.53 -0.21
N ASN A 186 -23.96 13.37 -0.69
CA ASN A 186 -23.41 12.34 0.19
C ASN A 186 -21.98 12.70 0.62
N ASP A 187 -21.82 13.11 1.89
CA ASP A 187 -20.52 13.50 2.47
C ASP A 187 -19.47 12.38 2.43
N TRP A 188 -19.90 11.11 2.51
CA TRP A 188 -19.00 9.96 2.44
C TRP A 188 -18.29 9.84 1.10
N ALA A 189 -18.86 10.39 0.02
CA ALA A 189 -18.19 10.38 -1.28
C ALA A 189 -16.89 11.20 -1.25
N SER A 190 -16.92 12.40 -0.68
CA SER A 190 -15.71 13.23 -0.54
C SER A 190 -14.72 12.64 0.47
N ILE A 191 -15.22 12.05 1.56
CA ILE A 191 -14.37 11.36 2.56
C ILE A 191 -13.69 10.14 1.93
N SER A 192 -14.39 9.36 1.11
CA SER A 192 -13.86 8.19 0.40
C SER A 192 -12.71 8.56 -0.53
N ILE A 193 -12.82 9.68 -1.26
CA ILE A 193 -11.73 10.21 -2.10
C ILE A 193 -10.50 10.51 -1.24
N MET A 194 -10.66 11.27 -0.15
CA MET A 194 -9.53 11.61 0.72
C MET A 194 -8.92 10.37 1.38
N ALA A 195 -9.73 9.40 1.78
CA ALA A 195 -9.26 8.14 2.35
C ALA A 195 -8.47 7.31 1.34
N HIS A 196 -8.88 7.30 0.06
CA HIS A 196 -8.13 6.66 -1.01
C HIS A 196 -6.74 7.31 -1.20
N GLU A 197 -6.66 8.65 -1.24
CA GLU A 197 -5.36 9.35 -1.33
C GLU A 197 -4.46 9.11 -0.11
N ILE A 198 -5.06 9.02 1.09
CA ILE A 198 -4.34 8.61 2.31
C ILE A 198 -3.78 7.18 2.14
N GLY A 199 -4.57 6.26 1.57
CA GLY A 199 -4.16 4.88 1.29
C GLY A 199 -2.91 4.80 0.41
N HIS A 200 -2.83 5.63 -0.64
CA HIS A 200 -1.63 5.72 -1.48
C HIS A 200 -0.39 6.16 -0.70
N HIS A 201 -0.50 7.19 0.15
CA HIS A 201 0.63 7.67 0.96
C HIS A 201 1.07 6.67 2.01
N LEU A 202 0.13 6.11 2.77
CA LEU A 202 0.45 5.16 3.83
C LEU A 202 1.08 3.89 3.26
N SER A 203 0.61 3.43 2.10
CA SER A 203 1.13 2.22 1.45
C SER A 203 2.39 2.46 0.62
N GLY A 204 2.77 3.72 0.35
CA GLY A 204 3.96 4.03 -0.45
C GLY A 204 3.79 3.73 -1.93
N HIS A 205 2.62 4.03 -2.50
CA HIS A 205 2.32 3.81 -3.92
C HIS A 205 3.01 4.81 -4.88
N THR A 206 3.89 5.67 -4.37
CA THR A 206 4.57 6.73 -5.12
C THR A 206 5.80 6.19 -5.87
N LEU A 207 5.62 5.18 -6.73
CA LEU A 207 6.71 4.52 -7.45
C LEU A 207 7.02 5.12 -8.82
N MET A 208 6.12 5.88 -9.45
CA MET A 208 6.38 6.54 -10.74
C MET A 208 5.70 7.91 -10.80
N PRO A 209 6.25 8.89 -11.54
CA PRO A 209 5.48 10.02 -12.06
C PRO A 209 4.24 9.51 -12.80
N GLY A 210 3.04 9.94 -12.41
CA GLY A 210 1.76 9.43 -12.94
C GLY A 210 1.18 8.21 -12.20
N GLY A 211 2.00 7.51 -11.40
CA GLY A 211 1.67 6.84 -10.12
C GLY A 211 0.57 5.77 -10.05
N SER A 212 -0.23 5.56 -11.09
CA SER A 212 -1.41 4.72 -11.01
C SER A 212 -1.26 3.45 -11.83
N GLN A 213 -1.42 2.32 -11.15
CA GLN A 213 -1.49 0.99 -11.74
C GLN A 213 -2.73 0.29 -11.17
N PRO A 214 -3.41 -0.56 -11.96
CA PRO A 214 -4.64 -1.19 -11.50
C PRO A 214 -4.55 -1.89 -10.12
N PRO A 215 -3.45 -2.59 -9.76
CA PRO A 215 -3.36 -3.23 -8.44
C PRO A 215 -3.33 -2.25 -7.26
N ILE A 216 -2.52 -1.18 -7.33
CA ILE A 216 -2.37 -0.22 -6.22
C ILE A 216 -3.60 0.68 -6.03
N GLU A 217 -4.38 0.91 -7.09
CA GLU A 217 -5.69 1.56 -7.02
C GLU A 217 -6.67 0.71 -6.20
N LEU A 218 -6.65 -0.62 -6.40
CA LEU A 218 -7.51 -1.54 -5.64
C LEU A 218 -7.06 -1.64 -4.17
N GLU A 219 -5.76 -1.56 -3.89
CA GLU A 219 -5.26 -1.47 -2.50
C GLU A 219 -5.76 -0.20 -1.80
N ALA A 220 -5.70 0.95 -2.48
CA ALA A 220 -6.19 2.23 -1.95
C ALA A 220 -7.72 2.26 -1.79
N ASP A 221 -8.47 1.66 -2.72
CA ASP A 221 -9.92 1.48 -2.62
C ASP A 221 -10.31 0.56 -1.45
N LYS A 222 -9.59 -0.56 -1.28
CA LYS A 222 -9.79 -1.46 -0.14
C LYS A 222 -9.54 -0.72 1.18
N PHE A 223 -8.44 0.03 1.29
CA PHE A 223 -8.18 0.86 2.46
C PHE A 223 -9.28 1.92 2.70
N SER A 224 -9.77 2.57 1.64
CA SER A 224 -10.87 3.55 1.74
C SER A 224 -12.13 2.91 2.34
N GLY A 225 -12.56 1.76 1.81
CA GLY A 225 -13.71 1.02 2.35
C GLY A 225 -13.52 0.62 3.82
N PHE A 226 -12.32 0.16 4.17
CA PHE A 226 -11.95 -0.23 5.53
C PHE A 226 -12.10 0.93 6.52
N VAL A 227 -11.45 2.08 6.27
CA VAL A 227 -11.48 3.20 7.21
C VAL A 227 -12.87 3.87 7.26
N LEU A 228 -13.60 3.92 6.15
CA LEU A 228 -14.97 4.44 6.14
C LEU A 228 -15.91 3.61 7.01
N GLN A 229 -15.77 2.28 7.00
CA GLN A 229 -16.55 1.42 7.90
C GLN A 229 -16.28 1.76 9.37
N LYS A 230 -15.01 1.95 9.75
CA LYS A 230 -14.63 2.34 11.12
C LYS A 230 -15.21 3.68 11.55
N MET A 231 -15.31 4.60 10.59
CA MET A 231 -15.92 5.91 10.79
C MET A 231 -17.45 5.84 10.88
N GLY A 232 -18.06 4.70 10.56
CA GLY A 232 -19.51 4.45 10.66
C GLY A 232 -20.28 4.55 9.34
N ALA A 233 -19.59 4.57 8.18
CA ALA A 233 -20.24 4.59 6.88
C ALA A 233 -20.98 3.27 6.59
N GLN A 234 -22.16 3.36 5.99
CA GLN A 234 -22.80 2.19 5.37
C GLN A 234 -22.05 1.83 4.07
N LEU A 235 -22.08 0.56 3.66
CA LEU A 235 -21.38 0.10 2.46
C LEU A 235 -21.79 0.89 1.21
N GLN A 236 -23.09 1.15 1.03
CA GLN A 236 -23.62 1.94 -0.09
C GLN A 236 -23.07 3.37 -0.14
N ASP A 237 -22.80 3.97 1.03
CA ASP A 237 -22.26 5.32 1.14
C ASP A 237 -20.75 5.32 0.84
N ALA A 238 -20.02 4.31 1.34
CA ALA A 238 -18.61 4.11 1.01
C ALA A 238 -18.38 3.89 -0.49
N GLN A 239 -19.34 3.26 -1.18
CA GLN A 239 -19.30 3.01 -2.62
C GLN A 239 -19.86 4.17 -3.48
N LYS A 240 -20.41 5.22 -2.89
CA LYS A 240 -21.17 6.25 -3.62
C LYS A 240 -20.31 7.03 -4.63
N ALA A 241 -19.06 7.35 -4.27
CA ALA A 241 -18.14 8.05 -5.19
C ALA A 241 -17.87 7.22 -6.45
N ILE A 242 -17.44 5.97 -6.29
CA ILE A 242 -17.11 5.07 -7.40
C ILE A 242 -18.33 4.75 -8.26
N SER A 243 -19.47 4.43 -7.65
CA SER A 243 -20.70 4.10 -8.38
C SER A 243 -21.24 5.25 -9.24
N THR A 244 -20.90 6.50 -8.88
CA THR A 244 -21.39 7.70 -9.58
C THR A 244 -20.38 8.21 -10.62
N LEU A 245 -19.09 8.24 -10.28
CA LEU A 245 -18.07 8.98 -11.04
C LEU A 245 -17.25 8.11 -11.99
N VAL A 246 -17.03 6.84 -11.65
CA VAL A 246 -16.08 5.97 -12.36
C VAL A 246 -16.77 5.24 -13.51
N PRO A 247 -16.21 5.16 -14.73
CA PRO A 247 -16.75 4.36 -15.83
C PRO A 247 -16.77 2.84 -15.57
N GLU A 248 -17.62 2.08 -16.29
CA GLU A 248 -17.66 0.61 -16.15
C GLU A 248 -16.41 -0.10 -16.68
N GLY A 249 -15.84 0.38 -17.78
CA GLY A 249 -14.70 -0.25 -18.44
C GLY A 249 -13.38 -0.01 -17.70
N ASP A 250 -12.45 -0.96 -17.83
CA ASP A 250 -11.07 -0.76 -17.39
C ASP A 250 -10.37 0.30 -18.25
N GLY A 251 -9.59 1.16 -17.60
CA GLY A 251 -8.61 2.03 -18.24
C GLY A 251 -7.18 1.45 -18.15
N PRO A 252 -6.20 2.09 -18.81
CA PRO A 252 -4.80 1.66 -18.75
C PRO A 252 -4.19 1.72 -17.34
N THR A 253 -4.55 2.74 -16.58
CA THR A 253 -4.02 3.01 -15.22
C THR A 253 -5.03 2.70 -14.12
N HIS A 254 -6.33 2.78 -14.43
CA HIS A 254 -7.41 2.68 -13.44
C HIS A 254 -8.34 1.49 -13.73
N PRO A 255 -8.66 0.66 -12.72
CA PRO A 255 -9.65 -0.39 -12.87
C PRO A 255 -11.05 0.17 -13.12
N GLY A 256 -11.87 -0.58 -13.87
CA GLY A 256 -13.27 -0.24 -14.07
C GLY A 256 -14.09 -0.30 -12.78
N ARG A 257 -15.24 0.38 -12.77
CA ARG A 257 -16.14 0.56 -11.62
C ARG A 257 -16.36 -0.72 -10.81
N GLY A 258 -16.68 -1.84 -11.47
CA GLY A 258 -16.98 -3.09 -10.79
C GLY A 258 -15.85 -3.59 -9.88
N LYS A 259 -14.59 -3.52 -10.33
CA LYS A 259 -13.43 -3.97 -9.55
C LYS A 259 -13.19 -3.06 -8.34
N ARG A 260 -13.28 -1.75 -8.55
CA ARG A 260 -13.14 -0.73 -7.49
C ARG A 260 -14.21 -0.87 -6.40
N LEU A 261 -15.47 -1.11 -6.80
CA LEU A 261 -16.57 -1.39 -5.87
C LEU A 261 -16.34 -2.65 -5.03
N VAL A 262 -15.81 -3.72 -5.64
CA VAL A 262 -15.44 -4.96 -4.93
C VAL A 262 -14.33 -4.71 -3.93
N ALA A 263 -13.27 -3.98 -4.30
CA ALA A 263 -12.19 -3.64 -3.37
C ALA A 263 -12.69 -2.85 -2.15
N ILE A 264 -13.51 -1.81 -2.36
CA ILE A 264 -14.16 -1.07 -1.25
C ILE A 264 -14.98 -2.01 -0.36
N SER A 265 -15.76 -2.91 -0.95
CA SER A 265 -16.58 -3.87 -0.20
C SER A 265 -15.72 -4.81 0.64
N GLN A 266 -14.61 -5.32 0.09
CA GLN A 266 -13.69 -6.19 0.83
C GLN A 266 -13.12 -5.49 2.06
N GLY A 267 -12.66 -4.24 1.91
CA GLY A 267 -12.13 -3.47 3.02
C GLY A 267 -13.19 -3.16 4.07
N TRP A 268 -14.40 -2.77 3.64
CA TRP A 268 -15.53 -2.52 4.54
C TRP A 268 -15.88 -3.77 5.35
N THR A 269 -16.00 -4.93 4.69
CA THR A 269 -16.29 -6.21 5.35
C THR A 269 -15.19 -6.59 6.34
N GLU A 270 -13.92 -6.46 5.94
CA GLU A 270 -12.78 -6.77 6.82
C GLU A 270 -12.84 -5.94 8.12
N SER A 271 -13.06 -4.62 8.01
CA SER A 271 -13.21 -3.76 9.20
C SER A 271 -14.42 -4.12 10.06
N CYS A 272 -15.55 -4.47 9.42
CA CYS A 272 -16.75 -4.89 10.13
C CYS A 272 -16.53 -6.18 10.93
N GLU A 273 -15.85 -7.16 10.33
CA GLU A 273 -15.51 -8.44 10.97
C GLU A 273 -14.56 -8.23 12.15
N GLN A 274 -13.58 -7.34 12.00
CA GLN A 274 -12.69 -6.92 13.09
C GLN A 274 -13.44 -6.26 14.24
N ALA A 275 -14.49 -5.50 13.94
CA ALA A 275 -15.36 -4.91 14.96
C ALA A 275 -16.30 -5.92 15.65
N GLY A 276 -16.33 -7.18 15.19
CA GLY A 276 -17.24 -8.21 15.70
C GLY A 276 -18.71 -7.91 15.42
N GLN A 277 -18.99 -7.10 14.39
CA GLN A 277 -20.34 -6.67 14.01
C GLN A 277 -20.98 -7.68 13.05
N ASN A 278 -22.30 -7.58 12.84
CA ASN A 278 -22.95 -8.30 11.75
C ASN A 278 -22.68 -7.57 10.43
N CYS A 279 -22.02 -8.25 9.50
CA CYS A 279 -21.52 -7.66 8.26
C CYS A 279 -22.45 -7.86 7.06
N ASP A 280 -23.71 -8.19 7.32
CA ASP A 280 -24.82 -8.15 6.36
C ASP A 280 -25.16 -6.70 5.97
N GLY A 281 -24.19 -5.96 5.41
CA GLY A 281 -24.46 -4.72 4.69
C GLY A 281 -25.13 -5.10 3.37
N VAL A 282 -26.35 -4.61 3.12
CA VAL A 282 -27.20 -4.94 1.96
C VAL A 282 -26.34 -5.11 0.71
N ALA A 283 -26.10 -6.38 0.36
CA ALA A 283 -25.33 -6.77 -0.80
C ALA A 283 -25.96 -6.10 -2.02
N VAL A 284 -25.12 -5.58 -2.90
CA VAL A 284 -25.52 -5.16 -4.25
C VAL A 284 -26.15 -6.38 -4.92
N GLU A 285 -27.48 -6.45 -4.91
CA GLU A 285 -28.25 -7.46 -5.62
C GLU A 285 -27.99 -7.28 -7.12
N THR A 286 -27.12 -8.11 -7.66
CA THR A 286 -27.23 -8.51 -9.05
C THR A 286 -28.40 -9.49 -9.14
N ALA A 287 -29.50 -8.97 -9.68
CA ALA A 287 -30.80 -9.60 -9.89
C ALA A 287 -30.81 -11.12 -10.12
N ARG A 288 -31.66 -11.82 -9.34
CA ARG A 288 -32.69 -12.79 -9.81
C ARG A 288 -33.64 -13.21 -8.66
N THR A 289 -34.76 -12.50 -8.54
CA THR A 289 -36.05 -12.91 -7.93
C THR A 289 -36.62 -14.08 -8.78
N GLU A 290 -37.35 -15.13 -8.35
CA GLU A 290 -38.00 -15.64 -7.12
C GLU A 290 -38.59 -17.06 -7.47
N PRO A 291 -39.43 -17.83 -6.71
CA PRO A 291 -40.27 -17.48 -5.55
C PRO A 291 -40.27 -18.46 -4.35
N SER A 292 -40.82 -17.93 -3.24
CA SER A 292 -41.14 -18.59 -1.97
C SER A 292 -42.32 -19.58 -2.07
N THR A 293 -42.29 -20.63 -1.23
CA THR A 293 -43.52 -21.32 -0.79
C THR A 293 -43.58 -21.43 0.73
N GLN A 294 -44.74 -21.06 1.25
CA GLN A 294 -45.15 -20.87 2.64
C GLN A 294 -45.18 -22.15 3.49
N ALA A 295 -45.02 -21.99 4.81
CA ALA A 295 -45.87 -22.66 5.80
C ALA A 295 -45.88 -21.89 7.15
N SER A 296 -47.08 -21.52 7.58
CA SER A 296 -47.47 -21.23 8.98
C SER A 296 -48.95 -21.63 9.10
N PRO A 297 -49.47 -22.08 10.27
CA PRO A 297 -49.91 -21.11 11.28
C PRO A 297 -49.91 -21.60 12.75
N ALA A 298 -49.87 -20.65 13.71
CA ALA A 298 -50.77 -20.59 14.88
C ALA A 298 -50.56 -19.30 15.72
N THR A 299 -51.65 -18.71 16.20
CA THR A 299 -51.79 -17.52 17.09
C THR A 299 -52.99 -17.81 18.05
N PRO A 300 -53.43 -16.98 19.04
CA PRO A 300 -52.85 -15.77 19.70
C PRO A 300 -53.09 -15.61 21.24
N ALA A 301 -52.57 -14.47 21.79
CA ALA A 301 -53.18 -13.53 22.79
C ALA A 301 -52.63 -13.50 24.25
N PRO A 302 -52.75 -12.37 25.02
CA PRO A 302 -52.80 -10.92 24.69
C PRO A 302 -51.95 -9.96 25.60
N ALA A 303 -52.04 -8.65 25.28
CA ALA A 303 -51.30 -7.42 25.70
C ALA A 303 -51.48 -6.92 27.17
N SER A 304 -50.73 -5.95 27.73
CA SER A 304 -50.61 -4.46 27.47
C SER A 304 -49.76 -3.79 28.59
N PRO A 305 -49.48 -2.45 28.66
CA PRO A 305 -49.24 -1.40 27.65
C PRO A 305 -47.99 -0.48 27.93
N SER A 306 -47.63 0.37 26.96
CA SER A 306 -46.64 1.48 27.03
C SER A 306 -47.25 2.82 27.55
N PRO A 307 -46.44 3.90 27.71
CA PRO A 307 -46.47 5.03 26.74
C PRO A 307 -45.09 5.73 26.55
N PRO A 308 -44.97 6.91 25.86
CA PRO A 308 -44.78 7.06 24.42
C PRO A 308 -43.43 7.73 24.01
N ALA A 309 -43.21 7.77 22.70
CA ALA A 309 -42.02 8.26 21.99
C ALA A 309 -41.81 9.78 22.01
N GLU A 310 -40.53 10.19 21.90
CA GLU A 310 -40.13 11.46 21.27
C GLU A 310 -39.10 11.20 20.17
N GLN A 311 -39.40 11.79 19.01
CA GLN A 311 -38.55 11.87 17.83
C GLN A 311 -37.50 12.98 18.05
N ASN A 312 -36.21 12.73 17.73
CA ASN A 312 -35.39 13.78 17.14
C ASN A 312 -34.13 13.25 16.44
N THR A 313 -34.09 13.49 15.13
CA THR A 313 -32.96 13.82 14.24
C THR A 313 -31.55 13.37 14.64
N ALA A 314 -30.95 12.54 13.78
CA ALA A 314 -29.51 12.35 13.68
C ALA A 314 -28.80 13.70 13.45
N ALA A 315 -28.08 14.16 14.47
CA ALA A 315 -27.15 15.28 14.39
C ALA A 315 -25.73 14.73 14.53
N LEU A 316 -24.85 15.14 13.62
CA LEU A 316 -23.40 14.95 13.73
C LEU A 316 -22.91 15.39 15.12
N PRO A 317 -21.96 14.67 15.76
CA PRO A 317 -21.37 15.16 16.99
C PRO A 317 -20.60 16.46 16.70
N THR A 318 -21.08 17.56 17.27
CA THR A 318 -20.42 18.87 17.22
C THR A 318 -19.07 18.79 17.94
N LEU A 319 -17.98 18.87 17.18
CA LEU A 319 -16.62 19.08 17.69
C LEU A 319 -16.44 20.58 18.00
N SER A 320 -16.45 20.94 19.28
CA SER A 320 -15.98 22.26 19.72
C SER A 320 -14.47 22.21 19.95
N PRO A 321 -13.68 23.13 19.37
CA PRO A 321 -12.24 23.21 19.61
C PRO A 321 -11.96 24.01 20.88
N SER A 322 -10.96 23.58 21.65
CA SER A 322 -10.27 24.45 22.62
C SER A 322 -8.77 24.40 22.32
N PRO A 323 -8.06 25.55 22.35
CA PRO A 323 -6.76 25.68 21.70
C PRO A 323 -5.62 25.32 22.66
N ALA A 324 -4.68 24.49 22.21
CA ALA A 324 -3.35 24.41 22.78
C ALA A 324 -2.33 24.02 21.69
N ALA A 325 -1.47 24.99 21.38
CA ALA A 325 -0.10 24.94 20.88
C ALA A 325 0.32 23.90 19.82
N ASP A 326 0.81 24.43 18.69
CA ASP A 326 1.55 23.74 17.64
C ASP A 326 2.74 22.92 18.19
N GLY A 327 2.60 21.60 18.13
CA GLY A 327 3.65 20.62 18.40
C GLY A 327 3.07 19.27 18.79
N GLY A 328 3.10 18.27 17.89
CA GLY A 328 2.81 16.87 18.24
C GLY A 328 1.34 16.47 18.40
N ASP A 329 0.41 17.05 17.63
CA ASP A 329 -1.04 16.81 17.76
C ASP A 329 -1.54 15.62 16.92
N GLN A 330 -0.85 14.47 16.99
CA GLN A 330 -1.37 13.20 16.47
C GLN A 330 -2.03 12.45 17.62
N PRO A 331 -3.35 12.14 17.52
CA PRO A 331 -3.99 11.35 18.55
C PRO A 331 -3.36 9.95 18.56
N ALA A 332 -2.88 9.53 19.73
CA ALA A 332 -2.36 8.19 19.95
C ALA A 332 -3.37 7.13 19.49
N PRO A 333 -2.90 5.94 19.05
CA PRO A 333 -3.79 4.89 18.57
C PRO A 333 -4.79 4.49 19.66
N ILE A 334 -6.06 4.32 19.28
CA ILE A 334 -7.11 3.90 20.21
C ILE A 334 -6.93 2.40 20.47
N VAL A 335 -6.36 2.04 21.63
CA VAL A 335 -6.22 0.65 22.07
C VAL A 335 -7.43 0.25 22.91
N ARG A 336 -8.17 -0.77 22.48
CA ARG A 336 -9.30 -1.30 23.25
C ARG A 336 -8.83 -2.37 24.22
N ALA A 337 -8.87 -2.04 25.52
CA ALA A 337 -8.46 -2.92 26.59
C ALA A 337 -9.31 -4.21 26.63
N GLY A 338 -8.65 -5.37 26.67
CA GLY A 338 -9.29 -6.68 26.87
C GLY A 338 -10.07 -7.24 25.67
N GLN A 339 -9.97 -6.61 24.50
CA GLN A 339 -10.56 -7.13 23.27
C GLN A 339 -9.56 -8.04 22.54
N ILE A 340 -9.99 -9.27 22.25
CA ILE A 340 -9.32 -10.18 21.31
C ILE A 340 -9.37 -9.54 19.93
N ASP A 341 -8.21 -9.38 19.30
CA ASP A 341 -8.14 -8.90 17.92
C ASP A 341 -8.54 -10.00 16.95
N ARG A 342 -8.91 -9.58 15.74
CA ARG A 342 -9.18 -10.48 14.63
C ARG A 342 -8.33 -10.02 13.47
N LEU A 343 -7.51 -10.90 12.92
CA LEU A 343 -6.82 -10.65 11.66
C LEU A 343 -7.58 -11.33 10.51
N PRO A 344 -7.43 -10.80 9.28
CA PRO A 344 -7.86 -11.56 8.11
C PRO A 344 -7.01 -12.82 8.00
N VAL A 345 -7.61 -13.92 7.54
CA VAL A 345 -6.89 -15.16 7.26
C VAL A 345 -5.81 -14.90 6.20
N PRO A 346 -4.58 -15.42 6.36
CA PRO A 346 -3.53 -15.29 5.36
C PRO A 346 -3.96 -15.85 4.00
N ASP A 347 -3.92 -15.02 2.97
CA ASP A 347 -4.28 -15.37 1.60
C ASP A 347 -3.29 -14.72 0.61
N PRO A 348 -2.51 -15.52 -0.15
CA PRO A 348 -1.56 -15.00 -1.15
C PRO A 348 -2.22 -14.15 -2.24
N GLU A 349 -3.50 -14.38 -2.53
CA GLU A 349 -4.25 -13.67 -3.57
C GLU A 349 -5.03 -12.47 -3.03
N ALA A 350 -5.05 -12.26 -1.71
CA ALA A 350 -5.75 -11.12 -1.12
C ALA A 350 -5.16 -9.80 -1.64
N THR A 351 -6.02 -8.86 -2.00
CA THR A 351 -5.62 -7.47 -2.23
C THR A 351 -5.05 -6.90 -0.92
N PRO A 352 -3.78 -6.47 -0.89
CA PRO A 352 -3.20 -5.85 0.28
C PRO A 352 -3.96 -4.59 0.69
N ALA A 353 -3.98 -4.29 1.97
CA ALA A 353 -4.46 -2.99 2.46
C ALA A 353 -3.69 -2.62 3.72
N LYS A 354 -3.55 -1.32 3.94
CA LYS A 354 -2.83 -0.80 5.10
C LYS A 354 -3.49 -1.24 6.41
N PHE A 355 -2.69 -1.85 7.27
CA PHE A 355 -3.05 -2.20 8.64
C PHE A 355 -3.53 -1.01 9.47
N ASP A 356 -4.11 -1.29 10.65
CA ASP A 356 -4.73 -0.25 11.45
C ASP A 356 -4.27 -0.17 12.92
N ARG A 357 -3.40 -1.09 13.33
CA ARG A 357 -2.77 -1.12 14.66
C ARG A 357 -1.45 -1.89 14.61
N PHE A 358 -0.50 -1.52 15.46
CA PHE A 358 0.82 -2.13 15.50
C PHE A 358 0.89 -3.45 16.28
N VAL A 359 -0.11 -3.75 17.12
CA VAL A 359 -0.15 -4.97 17.92
C VAL A 359 -1.49 -5.66 17.74
N TYR A 360 -1.45 -6.92 17.28
CA TYR A 360 -2.59 -7.81 17.19
C TYR A 360 -2.44 -8.94 18.21
N ASP A 361 -3.43 -9.11 19.07
CA ASP A 361 -3.51 -10.16 20.07
C ASP A 361 -4.79 -10.97 19.90
N GLU A 362 -4.72 -12.04 19.10
CA GLU A 362 -5.87 -12.89 18.74
C GLU A 362 -6.25 -13.89 19.84
N ILE A 363 -5.44 -13.98 20.88
CA ILE A 363 -5.62 -14.93 21.99
C ILE A 363 -5.84 -14.24 23.34
N GLY A 364 -5.78 -12.91 23.37
CA GLY A 364 -5.97 -12.09 24.57
C GLY A 364 -4.91 -12.37 25.63
N ILE A 365 -3.66 -12.60 25.19
CA ILE A 365 -2.58 -13.03 26.05
C ILE A 365 -1.84 -11.85 26.69
N LEU A 366 -1.86 -10.67 26.08
CA LEU A 366 -1.28 -9.46 26.65
C LEU A 366 -2.23 -8.81 27.65
N ASP A 367 -1.67 -8.32 28.76
CA ASP A 367 -2.43 -7.40 29.60
C ASP A 367 -2.69 -6.09 28.82
N PRO A 368 -3.82 -5.40 29.08
CA PRO A 368 -4.17 -4.19 28.35
C PRO A 368 -3.10 -3.09 28.37
N ALA A 369 -2.37 -2.93 29.48
CA ALA A 369 -1.37 -1.88 29.62
C ALA A 369 -0.10 -2.22 28.83
N ALA A 370 0.33 -3.49 28.81
CA ALA A 370 1.41 -3.95 27.93
C ALA A 370 1.06 -3.75 26.46
N LYS A 371 -0.15 -4.18 26.04
CA LYS A 371 -0.61 -3.97 24.65
C LYS A 371 -0.61 -2.50 24.27
N GLU A 372 -1.09 -1.62 25.15
CA GLU A 372 -1.09 -0.17 24.93
C GLU A 372 0.33 0.39 24.84
N ASN A 373 1.22 -0.01 25.75
CA ASN A 373 2.61 0.44 25.76
C ASN A 373 3.36 0.05 24.49
N LEU A 374 3.25 -1.22 24.05
CA LEU A 374 3.89 -1.68 22.81
C LEU A 374 3.28 -0.99 21.59
N SER A 375 1.95 -0.82 21.56
CA SER A 375 1.29 -0.12 20.46
C SER A 375 1.75 1.33 20.34
N ARG A 376 1.91 2.02 21.47
CA ARG A 376 2.41 3.40 21.51
C ARG A 376 3.89 3.47 21.12
N LEU A 377 4.72 2.58 21.64
CA LEU A 377 6.14 2.48 21.27
C LEU A 377 6.30 2.31 19.75
N SER A 378 5.57 1.36 19.15
CA SER A 378 5.62 1.13 17.70
C SER A 378 5.05 2.29 16.88
N PHE A 379 4.01 2.97 17.37
CA PHE A 379 3.46 4.17 16.73
C PHE A 379 4.46 5.32 16.73
N ASP A 380 5.05 5.63 17.89
CA ASP A 380 6.02 6.71 18.06
C ASP A 380 7.26 6.43 17.19
N PHE A 381 7.74 5.18 17.20
CA PHE A 381 8.84 4.74 16.35
C PHE A 381 8.54 4.91 14.86
N ALA A 382 7.34 4.53 14.41
CA ALA A 382 6.93 4.72 13.01
C ALA A 382 6.81 6.19 12.62
N ALA A 383 6.38 7.04 13.55
CA ALA A 383 6.30 8.49 13.33
C ALA A 383 7.69 9.13 13.19
N GLU A 384 8.64 8.70 14.02
CA GLU A 384 9.99 9.28 14.08
C GLU A 384 10.91 8.73 12.97
N HIS A 385 10.92 7.42 12.77
CA HIS A 385 11.88 6.73 11.91
C HIS A 385 11.30 6.28 10.57
N ASN A 386 9.99 6.49 10.36
CA ASN A 386 9.27 6.12 9.14
C ASN A 386 9.22 4.60 8.86
N VAL A 387 9.61 3.76 9.83
CA VAL A 387 9.65 2.28 9.78
C VAL A 387 8.48 1.70 10.55
N GLU A 388 7.84 0.66 10.02
CA GLU A 388 6.65 0.09 10.63
C GLU A 388 6.91 -1.34 11.10
N ILE A 389 6.70 -1.62 12.38
CA ILE A 389 6.91 -2.95 12.97
C ILE A 389 5.61 -3.40 13.62
N VAL A 390 4.99 -4.43 13.04
CA VAL A 390 3.75 -5.03 13.53
C VAL A 390 4.05 -6.30 14.31
N THR A 391 3.47 -6.43 15.49
CA THR A 391 3.60 -7.61 16.34
C THR A 391 2.27 -8.36 16.39
N ILE A 392 2.30 -9.66 16.11
CA ILE A 392 1.12 -10.54 16.05
C ILE A 392 1.28 -11.68 17.06
N PHE A 393 0.36 -11.76 18.02
CA PHE A 393 0.15 -12.95 18.85
C PHE A 393 -0.97 -13.76 18.21
N ALA A 394 -0.59 -14.71 17.35
CA ALA A 394 -1.48 -15.44 16.48
C ALA A 394 -2.20 -16.57 17.23
N GLU A 395 -3.50 -16.75 16.95
CA GLU A 395 -4.26 -17.91 17.44
C GLU A 395 -3.89 -19.18 16.65
N SER A 396 -3.66 -19.05 15.35
CA SER A 396 -3.24 -20.15 14.48
C SER A 396 -2.40 -19.65 13.31
N LEU A 397 -1.47 -20.48 12.85
CA LEU A 397 -0.70 -20.23 11.62
C LEU A 397 -1.40 -20.75 10.35
N HIS A 398 -2.61 -21.29 10.47
CA HIS A 398 -3.40 -21.83 9.34
C HIS A 398 -2.65 -22.88 8.48
N GLY A 399 -1.74 -23.63 9.11
CA GLY A 399 -0.93 -24.66 8.44
C GLY A 399 0.31 -24.14 7.71
N LEU A 400 0.60 -22.84 7.78
CA LEU A 400 1.83 -22.24 7.26
C LEU A 400 3.00 -22.42 8.24
N SER A 401 4.23 -22.29 7.73
CA SER A 401 5.39 -22.00 8.58
C SER A 401 5.23 -20.60 9.20
N VAL A 402 5.89 -20.34 10.33
CA VAL A 402 5.78 -19.02 10.98
C VAL A 402 6.39 -17.92 10.11
N GLU A 403 7.41 -18.24 9.32
CA GLU A 403 8.04 -17.34 8.36
C GLU A 403 7.12 -17.06 7.17
N ASP A 404 6.49 -18.09 6.59
CA ASP A 404 5.53 -17.90 5.51
C ASP A 404 4.30 -17.11 6.00
N TYR A 405 3.80 -17.41 7.21
CA TYR A 405 2.74 -16.62 7.83
C TYR A 405 3.15 -15.16 8.01
N ALA A 406 4.34 -14.90 8.58
CA ALA A 406 4.84 -13.54 8.78
C ALA A 406 4.98 -12.76 7.46
N TYR A 407 5.49 -13.40 6.40
CA TYR A 407 5.60 -12.78 5.07
C TYR A 407 4.23 -12.53 4.43
N GLN A 408 3.28 -13.46 4.58
CA GLN A 408 1.91 -13.24 4.10
C GLN A 408 1.25 -12.07 4.82
N MET A 409 1.45 -11.96 6.13
CA MET A 409 0.92 -10.82 6.90
C MET A 409 1.64 -9.51 6.56
N LEU A 410 2.97 -9.51 6.36
CA LEU A 410 3.74 -8.35 5.89
C LEU A 410 3.15 -7.80 4.59
N ARG A 411 2.81 -8.69 3.65
CA ARG A 411 2.17 -8.36 2.38
C ARG A 411 0.72 -7.90 2.57
N GLN A 412 -0.14 -8.76 3.11
CA GLN A 412 -1.60 -8.59 3.16
C GLN A 412 -2.01 -7.37 3.98
N LEU A 413 -1.29 -7.10 5.08
CA LEU A 413 -1.48 -5.92 5.93
C LEU A 413 -0.70 -4.68 5.43
N ARG A 414 0.01 -4.79 4.30
CA ARG A 414 0.87 -3.73 3.71
C ARG A 414 1.71 -3.04 4.79
N VAL A 415 2.44 -3.84 5.58
CA VAL A 415 3.31 -3.35 6.65
C VAL A 415 4.58 -2.77 6.04
N GLY A 416 4.92 -1.56 6.42
CA GLY A 416 5.89 -0.73 5.74
C GLY A 416 5.31 -0.05 4.50
N LYS A 417 6.18 0.67 3.81
CA LYS A 417 5.86 1.30 2.53
C LYS A 417 6.35 0.41 1.39
N MET A 418 5.51 0.21 0.38
CA MET A 418 5.82 -0.61 -0.79
C MET A 418 7.05 -0.09 -1.54
N ASP A 419 7.20 1.23 -1.65
CA ASP A 419 8.31 1.86 -2.36
C ASP A 419 9.69 1.60 -1.73
N VAL A 420 9.81 1.69 -0.41
CA VAL A 420 11.09 1.61 0.29
C VAL A 420 11.25 0.36 1.15
N GLY A 421 10.24 -0.51 1.20
CA GLY A 421 10.30 -1.84 1.82
C GLY A 421 10.68 -1.82 3.30
N ASN A 422 10.19 -0.83 4.05
CA ASN A 422 10.67 -0.50 5.40
C ASN A 422 9.74 -0.98 6.52
N GLY A 423 9.10 -2.13 6.32
CA GLY A 423 8.18 -2.75 7.28
C GLY A 423 8.69 -4.08 7.80
N ALA A 424 8.29 -4.46 9.00
CA ALA A 424 8.56 -5.78 9.57
C ALA A 424 7.34 -6.34 10.30
N VAL A 425 7.22 -7.66 10.30
CA VAL A 425 6.22 -8.38 11.09
C VAL A 425 6.92 -9.33 12.03
N ILE A 426 6.58 -9.28 13.31
CA ILE A 426 6.99 -10.24 14.35
C ILE A 426 5.77 -11.08 14.71
N VAL A 427 5.93 -12.40 14.74
CA VAL A 427 4.86 -13.35 15.01
C VAL A 427 5.24 -14.23 16.19
N VAL A 428 4.29 -14.36 17.10
CA VAL A 428 4.33 -15.27 18.24
C VAL A 428 3.09 -16.16 18.14
N ALA A 429 3.27 -17.48 17.99
CA ALA A 429 2.17 -18.44 17.90
C ALA A 429 2.26 -19.44 19.06
N PRO A 430 1.61 -19.17 20.21
CA PRO A 430 1.76 -19.99 21.41
C PRO A 430 1.21 -21.41 21.27
N ASN A 431 0.16 -21.60 20.47
CA ASN A 431 -0.47 -22.91 20.25
C ASN A 431 0.45 -23.86 19.47
N GLU A 432 1.18 -23.33 18.50
CA GLU A 432 2.20 -24.03 17.72
C GLU A 432 3.58 -24.00 18.41
N ASN A 433 3.75 -23.20 19.47
CA ASN A 433 4.99 -23.00 20.22
C ASN A 433 6.18 -22.60 19.32
N VAL A 434 5.91 -21.68 18.39
CA VAL A 434 6.88 -21.11 17.47
C VAL A 434 6.76 -19.58 17.47
N GLY A 435 7.86 -18.92 17.13
CA GLY A 435 7.89 -17.50 16.84
C GLY A 435 8.76 -17.26 15.61
N GLY A 436 8.49 -16.20 14.89
CA GLY A 436 9.18 -15.88 13.65
C GLY A 436 8.96 -14.43 13.27
N TYR A 437 9.48 -14.05 12.12
CA TYR A 437 9.40 -12.68 11.65
C TYR A 437 9.54 -12.61 10.12
N ALA A 438 9.21 -11.46 9.57
CA ALA A 438 9.47 -11.12 8.17
C ALA A 438 9.94 -9.68 8.09
N LEU A 439 10.91 -9.42 7.21
CA LEU A 439 11.40 -8.08 6.90
C LEU A 439 10.99 -7.71 5.48
N GLY A 440 10.57 -6.47 5.31
CA GLY A 440 10.51 -5.83 4.01
C GLY A 440 11.89 -5.81 3.38
N THR A 441 11.91 -5.85 2.06
CA THR A 441 13.13 -5.89 1.23
C THR A 441 14.09 -4.75 1.54
N GLY A 442 13.57 -3.56 1.84
CA GLY A 442 14.39 -2.41 2.22
C GLY A 442 15.13 -2.58 3.53
N LEU A 443 14.47 -3.12 4.57
CA LEU A 443 15.11 -3.46 5.85
C LEU A 443 16.13 -4.57 5.68
N HIS A 444 15.76 -5.64 4.99
CA HIS A 444 16.65 -6.76 4.73
C HIS A 444 17.95 -6.29 4.03
N VAL A 445 17.81 -5.52 2.96
CA VAL A 445 18.94 -4.97 2.19
C VAL A 445 19.78 -4.00 2.99
N ALA A 446 19.16 -3.12 3.78
CA ALA A 446 19.87 -2.12 4.56
C ALA A 446 20.73 -2.76 5.66
N MET A 447 20.17 -3.77 6.34
CA MET A 447 20.81 -4.43 7.46
C MET A 447 21.95 -5.37 7.04
N GLY A 448 22.00 -5.87 5.80
CA GLY A 448 23.13 -6.67 5.31
C GLY A 448 23.52 -7.84 6.24
N GLU A 449 24.75 -7.86 6.75
CA GLU A 449 25.19 -8.87 7.74
C GLU A 449 24.46 -8.74 9.09
N GLN A 450 24.17 -7.51 9.52
CA GLN A 450 23.40 -7.22 10.75
C GLN A 450 22.01 -7.85 10.68
N ALA A 451 21.43 -8.01 9.48
CA ALA A 451 20.13 -8.65 9.30
C ALA A 451 20.13 -10.08 9.85
N SER A 452 21.20 -10.84 9.58
CA SER A 452 21.35 -12.22 10.05
C SER A 452 21.58 -12.31 11.56
N GLU A 453 22.34 -11.37 12.13
CA GLU A 453 22.60 -11.32 13.57
C GLU A 453 21.34 -10.94 14.37
N ILE A 454 20.59 -9.96 13.88
CA ILE A 454 19.31 -9.54 14.47
C ILE A 454 18.25 -10.60 14.28
N GLN A 455 18.19 -11.23 13.10
CA GLN A 455 17.38 -12.43 12.88
C GLN A 455 17.65 -13.47 13.95
N SER A 456 18.92 -13.84 14.15
CA SER A 456 19.29 -14.87 15.14
C SER A 456 18.96 -14.42 16.57
N GLY A 457 19.16 -13.15 16.89
CA GLY A 457 18.80 -12.56 18.18
C GLY A 457 17.30 -12.57 18.41
N LEU A 458 16.51 -12.11 17.42
CA LEU A 458 15.05 -12.08 17.42
C LEU A 458 14.48 -13.49 17.55
N GLU A 459 14.94 -14.44 16.73
CA GLU A 459 14.60 -15.86 16.83
C GLU A 459 14.94 -16.43 18.21
N THR A 460 16.09 -16.07 18.79
CA THR A 460 16.46 -16.51 20.14
C THR A 460 15.52 -15.96 21.20
N HIS A 461 15.23 -14.65 21.20
CA HIS A 461 14.31 -14.04 22.16
C HIS A 461 12.89 -14.61 22.02
N LEU A 462 12.42 -14.81 20.78
CA LEU A 462 11.11 -15.40 20.48
C LEU A 462 11.05 -16.90 20.85
N MET A 463 12.11 -17.66 20.58
CA MET A 463 12.24 -19.07 21.00
C MET A 463 12.29 -19.19 22.52
N LEU A 464 13.00 -18.30 23.21
CA LEU A 464 13.08 -18.27 24.67
C LEU A 464 11.77 -17.83 25.31
N ALA A 465 10.97 -17.01 24.62
CA ALA A 465 9.69 -16.56 25.12
C ALA A 465 8.70 -17.70 25.39
N LYS A 466 8.87 -18.92 24.80
CA LYS A 466 8.01 -20.14 24.89
C LYS A 466 6.75 -19.90 25.70
N VAL A 467 5.84 -19.23 25.03
CA VAL A 467 4.92 -18.29 25.64
C VAL A 467 3.90 -18.99 26.52
N ASN A 468 4.01 -18.72 27.83
CA ASN A 468 2.84 -18.63 28.69
C ASN A 468 2.60 -17.14 28.95
N ALA A 469 2.12 -16.36 27.97
CA ALA A 469 2.05 -14.88 28.09
C ALA A 469 1.00 -14.37 29.09
N LYS A 470 0.41 -15.25 29.90
CA LYS A 470 -0.11 -14.85 31.22
C LYS A 470 1.02 -14.50 32.22
N ASN A 471 2.27 -14.71 31.86
CA ASN A 471 3.46 -14.32 32.60
C ASN A 471 4.11 -13.09 31.96
N ALA A 472 4.21 -12.00 32.73
CA ALA A 472 4.84 -10.76 32.32
C ALA A 472 6.27 -10.96 31.76
N ALA A 473 7.03 -11.93 32.29
CA ALA A 473 8.39 -12.20 31.83
C ALA A 473 8.48 -12.69 30.38
N SER A 474 7.45 -13.34 29.84
CA SER A 474 7.40 -13.74 28.43
C SER A 474 7.05 -12.57 27.51
N ALA A 475 6.24 -11.62 27.98
CA ALA A 475 5.93 -10.40 27.24
C ALA A 475 7.17 -9.50 27.14
N ASP A 476 7.94 -9.37 28.23
CA ASP A 476 9.19 -8.58 28.26
C ASP A 476 10.20 -9.04 27.19
N LEU A 477 10.33 -10.36 26.96
CA LEU A 477 11.24 -10.89 25.94
C LEU A 477 10.82 -10.52 24.51
N VAL A 478 9.51 -10.46 24.24
CA VAL A 478 8.99 -10.01 22.94
C VAL A 478 9.25 -8.52 22.75
N PHE A 479 9.10 -7.73 23.82
CA PHE A 479 9.37 -6.28 23.79
C PHE A 479 10.84 -6.01 23.50
N THR A 480 11.77 -6.71 24.18
CA THR A 480 13.20 -6.60 23.90
C THR A 480 13.55 -6.95 22.45
N ALA A 481 12.87 -7.95 21.88
CA ALA A 481 13.04 -8.32 20.48
C ALA A 481 12.58 -7.21 19.53
N VAL A 482 11.43 -6.60 19.80
CA VAL A 482 10.90 -5.45 19.04
C VAL A 482 11.83 -4.24 19.16
N GLU A 483 12.27 -3.90 20.37
CA GLU A 483 13.19 -2.79 20.64
C GLU A 483 14.54 -2.98 19.94
N SER A 484 15.10 -4.18 19.95
CA SER A 484 16.36 -4.48 19.25
C SER A 484 16.24 -4.25 17.74
N LEU A 485 15.10 -4.62 17.15
CA LEU A 485 14.83 -4.37 15.73
C LEU A 485 14.63 -2.87 15.45
N MET A 486 13.97 -2.16 16.37
CA MET A 486 13.78 -0.70 16.28
C MET A 486 15.12 0.05 16.31
N GLU A 487 15.98 -0.28 17.26
CA GLU A 487 17.30 0.34 17.40
C GLU A 487 18.14 0.21 16.13
N GLU A 488 18.14 -0.97 15.51
CA GLU A 488 18.83 -1.16 14.24
C GLU A 488 18.15 -0.39 13.11
N ALA A 489 16.84 -0.52 12.96
CA ALA A 489 16.11 0.10 11.85
C ALA A 489 16.19 1.63 11.88
N ALA A 490 16.37 2.23 13.05
CA ALA A 490 16.57 3.66 13.26
C ALA A 490 17.87 4.21 12.64
N LEU A 491 18.86 3.36 12.36
CA LEU A 491 20.16 3.77 11.80
C LEU A 491 20.07 4.10 10.31
N TYR A 492 19.01 3.69 9.63
CA TYR A 492 18.91 3.75 8.17
C TYR A 492 18.05 4.91 7.67
N ASP A 493 18.47 5.44 6.54
CA ASP A 493 17.75 6.45 5.79
C ASP A 493 16.76 5.80 4.81
N TRP A 494 15.52 6.25 4.87
CA TRP A 494 14.38 5.73 4.10
C TRP A 494 13.90 6.70 3.03
N ALA A 495 14.54 7.86 2.86
CA ALA A 495 14.21 8.76 1.77
C ALA A 495 14.91 8.32 0.47
N VAL A 496 14.17 8.32 -0.64
CA VAL A 496 14.74 8.21 -1.98
C VAL A 496 15.48 9.52 -2.29
N ARG A 497 16.80 9.50 -2.20
CA ARG A 497 17.68 10.69 -2.28
C ARG A 497 17.96 11.11 -3.72
N PHE A 498 17.89 10.19 -4.66
CA PHE A 498 18.20 10.44 -6.07
C PHE A 498 17.10 9.87 -6.96
N GLN A 499 16.69 10.62 -7.97
CA GLN A 499 15.67 10.20 -8.95
C GLN A 499 16.28 9.54 -10.18
N SER A 500 17.60 9.59 -10.32
CA SER A 500 18.34 8.87 -11.35
C SER A 500 19.73 8.49 -10.86
N PHE A 501 20.34 7.51 -11.53
CA PHE A 501 21.72 7.14 -11.24
C PHE A 501 22.72 8.23 -11.66
N ASP A 502 22.41 9.05 -12.68
CA ASP A 502 23.26 10.17 -13.07
C ASP A 502 23.25 11.31 -12.04
N GLU A 503 22.11 11.56 -11.39
CA GLU A 503 22.02 12.51 -10.27
C GLU A 503 22.93 12.07 -9.11
N LEU A 504 22.93 10.76 -8.81
CA LEU A 504 23.79 10.18 -7.80
C LEU A 504 25.28 10.35 -8.16
N LEU A 505 25.69 10.03 -9.39
CA LEU A 505 27.08 10.21 -9.84
C LEU A 505 27.52 11.68 -9.81
N ALA A 506 26.63 12.61 -10.20
CA ALA A 506 26.92 14.03 -10.12
C ALA A 506 27.15 14.50 -8.68
N LYS A 507 26.36 13.97 -7.72
CA LYS A 507 26.55 14.26 -6.30
C LYS A 507 27.86 13.70 -5.76
N ASP A 508 28.17 12.44 -6.08
CA ASP A 508 29.43 11.79 -5.66
C ASP A 508 30.67 12.55 -6.16
N ALA A 509 30.65 12.96 -7.44
CA ALA A 509 31.71 13.75 -8.04
C ALA A 509 31.86 15.13 -7.37
N ALA A 510 30.74 15.80 -7.08
CA ALA A 510 30.75 17.10 -6.41
C ALA A 510 31.30 17.01 -4.97
N ASP A 511 30.89 15.99 -4.20
CA ASP A 511 31.38 15.76 -2.84
C ASP A 511 32.86 15.41 -2.83
N THR A 512 33.29 14.55 -3.75
CA THR A 512 34.70 14.19 -3.92
C THR A 512 35.54 15.43 -4.26
N GLN A 513 35.05 16.30 -5.15
CA GLN A 513 35.72 17.54 -5.49
C GLN A 513 35.81 18.49 -4.29
N ALA A 514 34.74 18.63 -3.51
CA ALA A 514 34.72 19.46 -2.30
C ALA A 514 35.65 18.93 -1.20
N LEU A 515 35.72 17.61 -1.02
CA LEU A 515 36.64 16.96 -0.08
C LEU A 515 38.10 17.21 -0.48
N ASN A 516 38.41 17.04 -1.77
CA ASN A 516 39.75 17.30 -2.32
C ASN A 516 40.15 18.78 -2.18
N GLN A 517 39.20 19.71 -2.33
CA GLN A 517 39.46 21.15 -2.17
C GLN A 517 39.65 21.57 -0.71
N SER A 518 38.89 20.98 0.21
CA SER A 518 38.97 21.29 1.65
C SER A 518 40.13 20.60 2.35
N GLY A 519 40.68 19.54 1.77
CA GLY A 519 41.70 18.69 2.41
C GLY A 519 41.14 17.88 3.59
N GLY A 520 39.81 17.71 3.65
CA GLY A 520 39.15 16.93 4.69
C GLY A 520 39.40 15.42 4.57
N SER A 521 39.13 14.68 5.63
CA SER A 521 39.11 13.22 5.61
C SER A 521 37.72 12.69 5.28
N TYR A 522 37.66 11.62 4.49
CA TYR A 522 36.42 10.90 4.21
C TYR A 522 35.81 10.30 5.49
N ASP A 523 34.54 10.59 5.78
CA ASP A 523 33.75 9.96 6.86
C ASP A 523 32.58 9.19 6.24
N PRO A 524 32.61 7.85 6.22
CA PRO A 524 31.56 7.05 5.61
C PRO A 524 30.19 7.22 6.27
N ARG A 525 30.12 7.71 7.52
CA ARG A 525 28.83 7.91 8.22
C ARG A 525 28.07 9.14 7.72
N ASN A 526 28.77 10.08 7.10
CA ASN A 526 28.20 11.31 6.56
C ASN A 526 28.16 11.30 5.03
N ASP A 527 28.36 10.13 4.41
CA ASP A 527 28.33 9.98 2.97
C ASP A 527 26.91 10.24 2.44
N ALA A 528 26.80 11.17 1.50
CA ALA A 528 25.51 11.57 0.94
C ALA A 528 24.98 10.61 -0.13
N VAL A 529 25.79 9.64 -0.56
CA VAL A 529 25.55 8.74 -1.67
C VAL A 529 25.49 7.29 -1.20
N ARG A 530 26.45 6.86 -0.37
CA ARG A 530 26.53 5.47 0.06
C ARG A 530 25.32 5.05 0.87
N GLN A 531 24.87 3.83 0.62
CA GLN A 531 23.72 3.24 1.32
C GLN A 531 22.43 4.06 1.14
N LYS A 532 22.37 5.04 0.24
CA LYS A 532 21.16 5.82 -0.01
C LYS A 532 20.27 5.11 -1.02
N LEU A 533 18.97 5.36 -0.88
CA LEU A 533 17.98 4.91 -1.82
C LEU A 533 17.98 5.83 -3.05
N LEU A 534 17.91 5.23 -4.22
CA LEU A 534 17.75 5.94 -5.48
C LEU A 534 16.74 5.24 -6.37
N ARG A 535 16.15 6.00 -7.28
CA ARG A 535 15.36 5.50 -8.40
C ARG A 535 16.25 5.30 -9.62
N ILE A 536 16.04 4.20 -10.34
CA ILE A 536 16.60 3.95 -11.66
C ILE A 536 15.50 3.46 -12.61
N ALA A 537 15.60 3.83 -13.89
CA ALA A 537 14.89 3.14 -14.96
C ALA A 537 15.84 2.11 -15.56
N ALA A 538 15.42 0.86 -15.69
CA ALA A 538 16.32 -0.22 -16.08
C ALA A 538 15.57 -1.34 -16.83
N ARG A 539 16.16 -1.85 -17.91
CA ARG A 539 15.73 -3.08 -18.59
C ARG A 539 16.45 -4.28 -17.98
N VAL A 540 15.70 -5.30 -17.60
CA VAL A 540 16.31 -6.57 -17.17
C VAL A 540 16.90 -7.28 -18.38
N THR A 541 18.20 -7.50 -18.37
CA THR A 541 18.91 -8.16 -19.49
C THR A 541 19.09 -9.66 -19.25
N THR A 542 19.43 -10.05 -18.02
CA THR A 542 19.39 -11.46 -17.61
C THR A 542 19.29 -11.61 -16.09
N HIS A 543 18.59 -12.65 -15.63
CA HIS A 543 18.57 -13.08 -14.23
C HIS A 543 19.80 -13.92 -13.84
N THR A 544 20.64 -14.30 -14.81
CA THR A 544 21.79 -15.18 -14.58
C THR A 544 23.06 -14.62 -15.24
N PRO A 545 23.65 -13.54 -14.68
CA PRO A 545 24.83 -12.91 -15.24
C PRO A 545 26.00 -13.89 -15.38
N GLN A 546 26.73 -13.78 -16.49
CA GLN A 546 27.94 -14.59 -16.73
C GLN A 546 29.08 -14.13 -15.80
N ARG A 547 29.97 -15.07 -15.42
CA ARG A 547 31.11 -14.80 -14.55
C ARG A 547 32.44 -15.00 -15.26
N GLY A 548 33.41 -14.12 -14.98
CA GLY A 548 34.78 -14.19 -15.47
C GLY A 548 34.99 -13.60 -16.88
N GLY A 549 36.24 -13.62 -17.34
CA GLY A 549 36.61 -12.99 -18.61
C GLY A 549 36.37 -11.47 -18.60
N ASN A 550 35.68 -10.98 -19.63
CA ASN A 550 35.29 -9.58 -19.78
C ASN A 550 33.84 -9.30 -19.32
N ALA A 551 33.22 -10.24 -18.60
CA ALA A 551 31.86 -10.05 -18.09
C ALA A 551 31.83 -8.95 -17.00
N PRO A 552 30.71 -8.22 -16.85
CA PRO A 552 30.58 -7.25 -15.78
C PRO A 552 30.73 -7.92 -14.40
N TYR A 553 31.30 -7.19 -13.45
CA TYR A 553 31.65 -7.73 -12.14
C TYR A 553 30.41 -8.03 -11.29
N VAL A 554 30.41 -9.17 -10.61
CA VAL A 554 29.40 -9.60 -9.63
C VAL A 554 30.08 -9.75 -8.27
N GLU A 555 29.55 -9.07 -7.26
CA GLU A 555 30.01 -9.08 -5.87
C GLU A 555 29.38 -10.24 -5.09
N GLU A 556 30.15 -11.31 -4.91
CA GLU A 556 29.71 -12.53 -4.22
C GLU A 556 29.28 -12.27 -2.77
N GLY A 557 29.88 -11.28 -2.10
CA GLY A 557 29.50 -10.88 -0.75
C GLY A 557 28.04 -10.42 -0.69
N THR A 558 27.63 -9.60 -1.66
CA THR A 558 26.26 -9.10 -1.75
C THR A 558 25.27 -10.20 -2.11
N GLU A 559 25.64 -11.15 -2.98
CA GLU A 559 24.74 -12.26 -3.33
C GLU A 559 24.34 -13.09 -2.11
N ARG A 560 25.27 -13.28 -1.18
CA ARG A 560 25.01 -14.01 0.06
C ARG A 560 24.11 -13.22 1.03
N LEU A 561 24.20 -11.89 1.02
CA LEU A 561 23.47 -11.04 1.98
C LEU A 561 22.09 -10.62 1.48
N VAL A 562 21.92 -10.45 0.18
CA VAL A 562 20.68 -9.92 -0.42
C VAL A 562 19.95 -10.99 -1.23
N GLY A 563 20.68 -11.77 -2.04
CA GLY A 563 20.13 -12.70 -3.00
C GLY A 563 20.80 -12.64 -4.37
N PRO A 564 20.38 -13.46 -5.35
CA PRO A 564 21.04 -13.58 -6.64
C PRO A 564 21.17 -12.25 -7.40
N ALA A 565 22.29 -12.09 -8.10
CA ALA A 565 22.51 -10.95 -8.99
C ALA A 565 21.69 -11.06 -10.28
N MET A 566 21.10 -9.94 -10.70
CA MET A 566 20.41 -9.74 -11.96
C MET A 566 21.13 -8.63 -12.73
N GLN A 567 21.41 -8.85 -14.02
CA GLN A 567 22.01 -7.83 -14.87
C GLN A 567 20.93 -6.94 -15.47
N VAL A 568 21.09 -5.62 -15.32
CA VAL A 568 20.21 -4.63 -15.93
C VAL A 568 20.96 -3.65 -16.81
N GLU A 569 20.26 -3.08 -17.78
CA GLU A 569 20.74 -1.99 -18.62
C GLU A 569 19.92 -0.72 -18.34
N MET A 570 20.59 0.33 -17.88
CA MET A 570 20.04 1.66 -17.66
C MET A 570 20.13 2.51 -18.96
N PRO A 571 19.41 3.64 -19.05
CA PRO A 571 19.56 4.60 -20.13
C PRO A 571 21.02 4.92 -20.45
N GLY A 572 21.33 5.07 -21.73
CA GLY A 572 22.70 5.28 -22.21
C GLY A 572 23.57 4.01 -22.30
N GLY A 573 22.97 2.83 -22.15
CA GLY A 573 23.67 1.54 -22.29
C GLY A 573 24.51 1.15 -21.08
N ARG A 574 24.30 1.80 -19.93
CA ARG A 574 25.06 1.53 -18.71
C ARG A 574 24.57 0.24 -18.08
N ILE A 575 25.46 -0.74 -17.95
CA ILE A 575 25.17 -2.02 -17.29
C ILE A 575 25.36 -1.89 -15.78
N ALA A 576 24.45 -2.45 -14.99
CA ALA A 576 24.56 -2.60 -13.55
C ALA A 576 24.19 -4.01 -13.09
N MET A 577 24.70 -4.39 -11.92
CA MET A 577 24.27 -5.58 -11.19
C MET A 577 23.30 -5.17 -10.10
N VAL A 578 22.12 -5.78 -10.15
CA VAL A 578 21.02 -5.57 -9.21
C VAL A 578 20.78 -6.85 -8.43
N TYR A 579 20.96 -6.85 -7.11
CA TYR A 579 20.76 -8.02 -6.25
C TYR A 579 19.32 -8.11 -5.78
N VAL A 580 18.73 -9.30 -5.89
CA VAL A 580 17.28 -9.48 -5.76
C VAL A 580 16.96 -10.47 -4.64
N HIS A 581 16.27 -10.00 -3.60
CA HIS A 581 15.74 -10.87 -2.56
C HIS A 581 14.64 -11.80 -3.10
N ASP A 582 14.61 -13.05 -2.66
CA ASP A 582 13.73 -14.10 -3.21
C ASP A 582 12.23 -13.82 -3.03
N ARG A 583 11.84 -13.15 -1.94
CA ARG A 583 10.45 -12.79 -1.64
C ARG A 583 9.96 -11.50 -2.29
N ILE A 584 10.80 -10.71 -2.97
CA ILE A 584 10.40 -9.36 -3.44
C ILE A 584 9.19 -9.39 -4.38
N GLN A 585 9.09 -10.39 -5.26
CA GLN A 585 7.99 -10.46 -6.23
C GLN A 585 6.63 -10.67 -5.56
N GLN A 586 6.60 -11.28 -4.37
CA GLN A 586 5.36 -11.46 -3.59
C GLN A 586 4.86 -10.13 -3.01
N LEU A 587 5.75 -9.16 -2.84
CA LEU A 587 5.44 -7.84 -2.27
C LEU A 587 5.08 -6.80 -3.34
N MET A 588 5.41 -7.09 -4.60
CA MET A 588 5.25 -6.20 -5.76
C MET A 588 4.04 -6.60 -6.61
N THR A 589 3.65 -5.72 -7.53
CA THR A 589 2.44 -5.85 -8.36
C THR A 589 2.69 -6.49 -9.72
N ALA A 590 3.95 -6.77 -10.05
CA ALA A 590 4.37 -7.33 -11.33
C ALA A 590 5.49 -8.36 -11.14
N ASP A 591 5.60 -9.31 -12.07
CA ASP A 591 6.75 -10.21 -12.13
C ASP A 591 7.98 -9.46 -12.68
N LEU A 592 9.18 -9.84 -12.23
CA LEU A 592 10.44 -9.47 -12.86
C LEU A 592 10.70 -10.40 -14.06
N ARG A 593 10.80 -9.83 -15.26
CA ARG A 593 10.96 -10.58 -16.52
C ARG A 593 12.11 -10.01 -17.35
N GLU A 594 12.92 -10.91 -17.90
CA GLU A 594 13.95 -10.54 -18.87
C GLU A 594 13.35 -9.85 -20.10
N GLY A 595 14.07 -8.85 -20.61
CA GLY A 595 13.64 -8.03 -21.74
C GLY A 595 12.69 -6.89 -21.36
N GLN A 596 12.13 -6.85 -20.14
CA GLN A 596 11.18 -5.82 -19.73
C GLN A 596 11.88 -4.67 -18.99
N ALA A 597 11.31 -3.46 -19.10
CA ALA A 597 11.78 -2.26 -18.42
C ALA A 597 10.97 -1.97 -17.14
N TYR A 598 11.67 -1.51 -16.11
CA TYR A 598 11.10 -1.22 -14.79
C TYR A 598 11.65 0.09 -14.22
N SER A 599 10.81 0.76 -13.43
CA SER A 599 11.21 1.80 -12.48
C SER A 599 11.56 1.07 -11.19
N MET A 600 12.82 1.09 -10.80
CA MET A 600 13.31 0.38 -9.63
C MET A 600 13.72 1.38 -8.55
N ILE A 601 13.34 1.13 -7.30
CA ILE A 601 14.05 1.70 -6.16
C ILE A 601 15.11 0.69 -5.75
N VAL A 602 16.34 1.18 -5.69
CA VAL A 602 17.49 0.40 -5.28
C VAL A 602 18.23 1.10 -4.14
N ARG A 603 18.96 0.34 -3.34
CA ARG A 603 19.94 0.88 -2.40
C ARG A 603 21.33 0.77 -3.02
N GLU A 604 22.07 1.87 -3.00
CA GLU A 604 23.50 1.83 -3.34
C GLU A 604 24.24 1.01 -2.28
N ILE A 605 25.02 0.01 -2.71
CA ILE A 605 25.78 -0.83 -1.78
C ILE A 605 27.25 -0.45 -1.83
N PHE A 606 27.78 -0.45 -3.06
CA PHE A 606 29.20 -0.28 -3.30
C PHE A 606 29.49 0.11 -4.75
N PHE A 607 30.43 1.05 -4.92
CA PHE A 607 31.09 1.32 -6.20
C PHE A 607 32.34 0.43 -6.36
N SER A 608 32.20 -0.73 -7.02
CA SER A 608 33.34 -1.53 -7.47
C SER A 608 33.54 -1.40 -8.98
N GLY A 609 34.62 -0.74 -9.40
CA GLY A 609 34.98 -0.63 -10.81
C GLY A 609 33.93 0.08 -11.67
N ASP A 610 33.76 -0.38 -12.90
CA ASP A 610 32.87 0.25 -13.89
C ASP A 610 31.42 -0.25 -13.83
N THR A 611 31.12 -1.26 -13.00
CA THR A 611 29.78 -1.88 -12.90
C THR A 611 29.13 -1.54 -11.56
N PRO A 612 28.08 -0.69 -11.53
CA PRO A 612 27.35 -0.38 -10.31
C PRO A 612 26.77 -1.64 -9.65
N GLN A 613 26.87 -1.71 -8.32
CA GLN A 613 26.35 -2.81 -7.50
C GLN A 613 25.22 -2.27 -6.62
N LEU A 614 23.99 -2.69 -6.90
CA LEU A 614 22.77 -2.10 -6.37
C LEU A 614 21.87 -3.19 -5.78
N ALA A 615 21.23 -2.97 -4.64
CA ALA A 615 20.26 -3.92 -4.10
C ALA A 615 18.84 -3.47 -4.41
N LEU A 616 18.01 -4.38 -4.92
CA LEU A 616 16.63 -4.10 -5.28
C LEU A 616 15.76 -4.00 -4.02
N VAL A 617 15.04 -2.90 -3.90
CA VAL A 617 14.10 -2.65 -2.79
C VAL A 617 12.67 -2.81 -3.28
N SER A 618 12.33 -2.16 -4.38
CA SER A 618 11.02 -2.27 -5.02
C SER A 618 11.14 -1.99 -6.51
N TYR A 619 10.10 -2.33 -7.26
CA TYR A 619 10.04 -2.02 -8.68
C TYR A 619 8.59 -1.91 -9.14
N ASP A 620 8.41 -1.20 -10.24
CA ASP A 620 7.16 -1.14 -10.98
C ASP A 620 7.44 -1.24 -12.48
N LEU A 621 6.48 -1.80 -13.21
CA LEU A 621 6.57 -2.01 -14.65
C LEU A 621 6.52 -0.65 -15.36
N ILE A 622 7.54 -0.34 -16.15
CA ILE A 622 7.43 0.77 -17.11
C ILE A 622 6.60 0.22 -18.27
N GLY A 623 5.51 0.93 -18.60
CA GLY A 623 4.62 0.56 -19.70
C GLY A 623 5.38 0.27 -21.00
N PRO A 624 4.84 -0.60 -21.87
CA PRO A 624 5.49 -1.03 -23.11
C PRO A 624 5.78 0.10 -24.09
#